data_AF-A0A840YC51-F1
#
_entry.id   AF-A0A840YC51-F1
#
_cell.length_a   1.000
_cell.length_b   1.000
_cell.length_c   1.000
_cell.angle_alpha   90.00
_cell.angle_beta   90.00
_cell.angle_gamma   90.00
#
_symmetry.space_group_name_H-M   'P 1'
#
loop_
_entity.id
_entity.type
_entity.pdbx_description
1 polymer ?
#
loop_
_entity_poly.entity_id
_entity_poly.type
_entity_poly.pdbx_seq_one_letter_code
_entity_poly.pdbx_strand_id
1 'polypeptide(L)'
;MTAETAHRPRLATPAAFLATSLAALLALAAPARALVGEGEDSGIHPPLLDIYTVAPAAALPAVLKADRDYLTGMRAHHAGALTMSQDYLADPEARSPALRQLAYAIIVNQRYEIALMDEVARKLDQPPGFIGSGPARLAIQPAATESLAQQFRFSRAPIPGPLTPASPPDRPMSARDVQFAKAMTIHHQAALDMARAYQADPNARNSFLGLLNVDILTDQSQEIAFMRRTMGAYPGDVEAVPVPASMIHGMEGMSHGGHGHQGGAAQPASADPHAGHAGGSNAGHGAVPVPAPADPHAGHAPRAGEGAGHAGHGAASSGRRPAPRRRAPEGGGAHHAH
;
A
#
# COMPACT_ATOMS: atom_id res chain seq x y z
N MET A 1 -3.42 -45.75 -86.80
CA MET A 1 -2.34 -45.83 -85.79
C MET A 1 -2.29 -44.51 -85.06
N THR A 2 -2.21 -44.60 -83.75
CA THR A 2 -2.54 -43.57 -82.75
C THR A 2 -1.47 -42.49 -82.58
N ALA A 3 -1.94 -41.35 -82.06
CA ALA A 3 -1.23 -40.21 -81.47
C ALA A 3 -0.77 -39.11 -82.43
N GLU A 4 -1.46 -37.96 -82.38
CA GLU A 4 -0.83 -36.73 -81.91
C GLU A 4 -1.88 -35.80 -81.31
N THR A 5 -1.76 -35.57 -80.00
CA THR A 5 -2.64 -34.74 -79.17
C THR A 5 -2.36 -33.26 -79.39
N ALA A 6 -3.34 -32.55 -79.97
CA ALA A 6 -3.34 -31.09 -80.05
C ALA A 6 -4.31 -30.47 -79.02
N HIS A 7 -3.75 -29.51 -78.32
CA HIS A 7 -4.21 -28.71 -77.19
C HIS A 7 -5.39 -27.78 -77.51
N ARG A 8 -6.32 -27.58 -76.55
CA ARG A 8 -7.16 -26.36 -76.38
C ARG A 8 -7.96 -26.39 -75.05
N PRO A 9 -8.43 -25.23 -74.54
CA PRO A 9 -7.86 -24.60 -73.35
C PRO A 9 -8.82 -24.61 -72.14
N ARG A 10 -8.31 -24.36 -70.93
CA ARG A 10 -9.14 -23.95 -69.79
C ARG A 10 -8.47 -22.80 -69.02
N LEU A 11 -9.29 -21.80 -68.76
CA LEU A 11 -8.98 -20.50 -68.15
C LEU A 11 -8.89 -20.60 -66.62
N ALA A 12 -7.98 -19.78 -66.09
CA ALA A 12 -7.98 -19.04 -64.83
C ALA A 12 -8.10 -19.82 -63.50
N THR A 13 -7.05 -19.69 -62.66
CA THR A 13 -7.07 -18.87 -61.42
C THR A 13 -5.63 -18.68 -60.90
N PRO A 14 -5.24 -17.48 -60.40
CA PRO A 14 -3.93 -17.26 -59.81
C PRO A 14 -3.95 -17.66 -58.33
N ALA A 15 -3.19 -18.68 -57.96
CA ALA A 15 -2.98 -19.04 -56.57
C ALA A 15 -1.69 -18.40 -56.03
N ALA A 16 -1.88 -17.55 -55.02
CA ALA A 16 -1.00 -17.35 -53.87
C ALA A 16 0.43 -16.81 -54.13
N PHE A 17 0.52 -15.48 -54.27
CA PHE A 17 1.59 -14.73 -53.62
C PHE A 17 1.12 -14.29 -52.24
N LEU A 18 1.62 -14.89 -51.16
CA LEU A 18 1.77 -14.21 -49.87
C LEU A 18 2.69 -15.03 -48.95
N ALA A 19 4.00 -14.89 -49.16
CA ALA A 19 5.02 -15.41 -48.26
C ALA A 19 5.91 -14.26 -47.79
N THR A 20 5.33 -13.25 -47.13
CA THR A 20 6.07 -12.23 -46.37
C THR A 20 5.07 -11.49 -45.49
N SER A 21 4.96 -11.84 -44.21
CA SER A 21 4.57 -10.98 -43.07
C SER A 21 4.29 -11.83 -41.81
N LEU A 22 5.32 -12.44 -41.23
CA LEU A 22 5.21 -12.95 -39.85
C LEU A 22 6.55 -12.80 -39.13
N ALA A 23 7.01 -11.56 -38.99
CA ALA A 23 8.18 -11.25 -38.17
C ALA A 23 8.14 -9.85 -37.54
N ALA A 24 7.01 -9.14 -37.54
CA ALA A 24 6.92 -7.75 -37.07
C ALA A 24 5.72 -7.46 -36.15
N LEU A 25 5.27 -8.44 -35.37
CA LEU A 25 4.18 -8.25 -34.39
C LEU A 25 4.40 -9.03 -33.09
N LEU A 26 5.66 -9.06 -32.62
CA LEU A 26 6.01 -9.63 -31.31
C LEU A 26 6.90 -8.71 -30.46
N ALA A 27 6.79 -7.39 -30.64
CA ALA A 27 7.65 -6.42 -29.94
C ALA A 27 6.91 -5.21 -29.32
N LEU A 28 5.65 -5.36 -28.89
CA LEU A 28 4.92 -4.30 -28.18
C LEU A 28 4.11 -4.76 -26.96
N ALA A 29 4.34 -5.96 -26.46
CA ALA A 29 3.96 -6.31 -25.09
C ALA A 29 5.18 -6.18 -24.20
N ALA A 30 5.56 -4.93 -23.88
CA ALA A 30 6.33 -4.73 -22.65
C ALA A 30 5.48 -5.31 -21.52
N PRO A 31 6.01 -6.21 -20.68
CA PRO A 31 5.23 -6.72 -19.58
C PRO A 31 4.87 -5.53 -18.69
N ALA A 32 3.71 -5.57 -18.04
CA ALA A 32 3.25 -4.62 -17.04
C ALA A 32 4.13 -4.63 -15.75
N ARG A 33 5.44 -4.88 -15.89
CA ARG A 33 6.46 -4.78 -14.85
C ARG A 33 6.89 -3.33 -14.58
N ALA A 34 6.38 -2.36 -15.35
CA ALA A 34 6.71 -0.95 -15.17
C ALA A 34 5.85 -0.23 -14.11
N LEU A 35 4.82 -0.87 -13.55
CA LEU A 35 4.02 -0.28 -12.46
C LEU A 35 4.54 -0.64 -11.06
N VAL A 36 5.41 -1.64 -10.93
CA VAL A 36 6.02 -2.04 -9.67
C VAL A 36 7.51 -1.73 -9.76
N GLY A 37 7.99 -0.81 -8.92
CA GLY A 37 9.40 -0.51 -8.76
C GLY A 37 10.14 -1.70 -8.16
N GLU A 38 10.42 -2.72 -8.97
CA GLU A 38 11.41 -3.75 -8.67
C GLU A 38 12.79 -3.11 -8.83
N GLY A 39 13.27 -2.51 -7.74
CA GLY A 39 14.64 -2.05 -7.46
C GLY A 39 15.58 -1.75 -8.63
N GLU A 40 15.71 -0.46 -8.97
CA GLU A 40 16.99 0.21 -9.28
C GLU A 40 16.75 1.73 -9.22
N ASP A 41 17.33 2.43 -8.24
CA ASP A 41 17.31 3.90 -8.14
C ASP A 41 18.31 4.47 -9.15
N SER A 42 17.86 4.69 -10.38
CA SER A 42 18.68 5.29 -11.45
C SER A 42 18.93 6.79 -11.24
N GLY A 43 18.42 7.40 -10.17
CA GLY A 43 18.49 8.84 -9.93
C GLY A 43 17.66 9.68 -10.91
N ILE A 44 16.98 9.05 -11.87
CA ILE A 44 16.05 9.69 -12.79
C ILE A 44 14.64 9.46 -12.25
N HIS A 45 14.09 10.48 -11.58
CA HIS A 45 12.68 10.50 -11.23
C HIS A 45 11.90 11.08 -12.41
N PRO A 46 11.06 10.29 -13.13
CA PRO A 46 10.16 10.85 -14.12
C PRO A 46 9.25 11.91 -13.46
N PRO A 47 8.83 12.92 -14.21
CA PRO A 47 7.95 13.96 -13.67
C PRO A 47 6.65 13.32 -13.16
N LEU A 48 6.10 13.90 -12.09
CA LEU A 48 4.75 13.56 -11.64
C LEU A 48 3.77 13.89 -12.76
N LEU A 49 3.01 12.88 -13.19
CA LEU A 49 2.03 13.01 -14.24
C LEU A 49 0.63 12.90 -13.66
N ASP A 50 -0.17 13.93 -13.88
CA ASP A 50 -1.57 13.92 -13.52
C ASP A 50 -2.36 13.05 -14.52
N ILE A 51 -3.10 12.08 -13.99
CA ILE A 51 -4.04 11.28 -14.77
C ILE A 51 -5.41 11.94 -14.70
N TYR A 52 -6.15 11.88 -15.80
CA TYR A 52 -7.49 12.42 -15.89
C TYR A 52 -8.50 11.35 -16.29
N THR A 53 -9.68 11.40 -15.67
CA THR A 53 -10.87 10.67 -16.11
C THR A 53 -11.64 11.55 -17.10
N VAL A 54 -11.94 11.00 -18.27
CA VAL A 54 -12.80 11.66 -19.27
C VAL A 54 -14.14 10.94 -19.36
N ALA A 55 -15.22 11.69 -19.19
CA ALA A 55 -16.59 11.16 -19.21
C ALA A 55 -17.58 12.19 -19.78
N PRO A 56 -18.77 11.77 -20.24
CA PRO A 56 -19.87 12.70 -20.50
C PRO A 56 -20.13 13.58 -19.27
N ALA A 57 -20.28 14.89 -19.44
CA ALA A 57 -20.46 15.81 -18.32
C ALA A 57 -21.67 15.45 -17.45
N ALA A 58 -22.73 14.90 -18.05
CA ALA A 58 -23.92 14.42 -17.34
C ALA A 58 -23.66 13.20 -16.45
N ALA A 59 -22.64 12.38 -16.76
CA ALA A 59 -22.30 11.18 -15.99
C ALA A 59 -21.31 11.47 -14.85
N LEU A 60 -20.64 12.62 -14.85
CA LEU A 60 -19.58 12.95 -13.90
C LEU A 60 -20.01 12.79 -12.42
N PRO A 61 -21.21 13.21 -11.98
CA PRO A 61 -21.62 13.02 -10.59
C PRO A 61 -21.65 11.54 -10.15
N ALA A 62 -22.12 10.64 -11.03
CA ALA A 62 -22.16 9.22 -10.74
C ALA A 62 -20.75 8.59 -10.70
N VAL A 63 -19.89 9.01 -11.63
CA VAL A 63 -18.47 8.59 -11.67
C VAL A 63 -17.75 8.98 -10.39
N LEU A 64 -17.84 10.25 -10.01
CA LEU A 64 -17.21 10.77 -8.79
C LEU A 64 -17.76 10.11 -7.53
N LYS A 65 -19.04 9.76 -7.51
CA LYS A 65 -19.64 9.04 -6.38
C LYS A 65 -19.07 7.64 -6.25
N ALA A 66 -18.98 6.88 -7.35
CA ALA A 66 -18.42 5.53 -7.35
C ALA A 66 -16.97 5.53 -6.82
N ASP A 67 -16.15 6.45 -7.31
CA ASP A 67 -14.75 6.58 -6.87
C ASP A 67 -14.65 6.96 -5.38
N ARG A 68 -15.43 7.94 -4.91
CA ARG A 68 -15.40 8.39 -3.51
C ARG A 68 -15.90 7.33 -2.53
N ASP A 69 -16.97 6.62 -2.88
CA ASP A 69 -17.50 5.54 -2.05
C ASP A 69 -16.48 4.40 -1.92
N TYR A 70 -15.84 4.03 -3.05
CA TYR A 70 -14.77 3.03 -3.05
C TYR A 70 -13.59 3.44 -2.19
N LEU A 71 -13.08 4.67 -2.36
CA LEU A 71 -11.97 5.19 -1.56
C LEU A 71 -12.31 5.23 -0.07
N THR A 72 -13.51 5.66 0.28
CA THR A 72 -13.97 5.71 1.68
C THR A 72 -13.94 4.32 2.30
N GLY A 73 -14.46 3.31 1.59
CA GLY A 73 -14.46 1.93 2.05
C GLY A 73 -13.05 1.33 2.10
N MET A 74 -12.35 1.26 0.97
CA MET A 74 -11.07 0.54 0.87
C MET A 74 -9.98 1.16 1.74
N ARG A 75 -10.00 2.48 1.95
CA ARG A 75 -9.08 3.13 2.88
C ARG A 75 -9.31 2.71 4.33
N ALA A 76 -10.57 2.67 4.78
CA ALA A 76 -10.91 2.21 6.12
C ALA A 76 -10.58 0.72 6.31
N HIS A 77 -10.83 -0.09 5.27
CA HIS A 77 -10.46 -1.49 5.21
C HIS A 77 -8.95 -1.68 5.46
N HIS A 78 -8.10 -1.02 4.67
CA HIS A 78 -6.65 -1.13 4.82
C HIS A 78 -6.16 -0.65 6.18
N ALA A 79 -6.75 0.41 6.72
CA ALA A 79 -6.43 0.86 8.08
C ALA A 79 -6.72 -0.23 9.13
N GLY A 80 -7.80 -0.99 8.97
CA GLY A 80 -8.11 -2.16 9.77
C GLY A 80 -7.02 -3.24 9.70
N ALA A 81 -6.54 -3.58 8.50
CA ALA A 81 -5.46 -4.54 8.32
C ALA A 81 -4.13 -4.09 8.97
N LEU A 82 -3.85 -2.77 8.98
CA LEU A 82 -2.70 -2.23 9.71
C LEU A 82 -2.82 -2.49 11.21
N THR A 83 -3.98 -2.20 11.81
CA THR A 83 -4.25 -2.45 13.23
C THR A 83 -4.12 -3.94 13.57
N MET A 84 -4.77 -4.81 12.80
CA MET A 84 -4.71 -6.26 12.98
C MET A 84 -3.26 -6.80 12.93
N SER A 85 -2.45 -6.28 12.01
CA SER A 85 -1.05 -6.67 11.84
C SER A 85 -0.17 -6.16 12.98
N GLN A 86 -0.42 -4.93 13.46
CA GLN A 86 0.28 -4.35 14.61
C GLN A 86 -0.02 -5.13 15.89
N ASP A 87 -1.30 -5.43 16.14
CA ASP A 87 -1.75 -6.20 17.30
C ASP A 87 -1.16 -7.60 17.30
N TYR A 88 -1.07 -8.24 16.13
CA TYR A 88 -0.41 -9.52 16.01
C TYR A 88 1.09 -9.44 16.30
N LEU A 89 1.79 -8.43 15.74
CA LEU A 89 3.24 -8.27 15.97
C LEU A 89 3.60 -7.96 17.43
N ALA A 90 2.72 -7.27 18.14
CA ALA A 90 2.86 -6.91 19.56
C ALA A 90 2.56 -8.06 20.53
N ASP A 91 1.86 -9.10 20.07
CA ASP A 91 1.45 -10.22 20.92
C ASP A 91 2.63 -11.19 21.17
N PRO A 92 2.97 -11.50 22.44
CA PRO A 92 4.02 -12.46 22.75
C PRO A 92 3.72 -13.89 22.27
N GLU A 93 2.44 -14.21 22.06
CA GLU A 93 1.98 -15.49 21.52
C GLU A 93 2.02 -15.54 19.98
N ALA A 94 2.43 -14.47 19.29
CA ALA A 94 2.75 -14.54 17.86
C ALA A 94 4.08 -15.28 17.65
N ARG A 95 4.02 -16.58 17.36
CA ARG A 95 5.18 -17.48 17.35
C ARG A 95 5.69 -17.79 15.95
N SER A 96 4.87 -17.68 14.91
CA SER A 96 5.25 -17.93 13.53
C SER A 96 6.11 -16.82 12.94
N PRO A 97 7.41 -17.04 12.66
CA PRO A 97 8.26 -16.02 12.03
C PRO A 97 7.74 -15.63 10.65
N ALA A 98 7.16 -16.58 9.91
CA ALA A 98 6.63 -16.34 8.58
C ALA A 98 5.37 -15.46 8.61
N LEU A 99 4.43 -15.70 9.52
CA LEU A 99 3.27 -14.80 9.70
C LEU A 99 3.69 -13.42 10.23
N ARG A 100 4.72 -13.34 11.09
CA ARG A 100 5.26 -12.04 11.52
C ARG A 100 5.88 -11.26 10.34
N GLN A 101 6.60 -11.95 9.45
CA GLN A 101 7.10 -11.34 8.21
C GLN A 101 5.93 -10.87 7.32
N LEU A 102 4.89 -11.69 7.16
CA LEU A 102 3.70 -11.30 6.42
C LEU A 102 3.04 -10.06 7.04
N ALA A 103 2.81 -10.02 8.36
CA ALA A 103 2.19 -8.89 9.04
C ALA A 103 3.01 -7.60 8.85
N TYR A 104 4.34 -7.68 8.89
CA TYR A 104 5.21 -6.56 8.56
C TYR A 104 5.04 -6.12 7.09
N ALA A 105 4.98 -7.07 6.15
CA ALA A 105 4.79 -6.76 4.73
C ALA A 105 3.43 -6.09 4.47
N ILE A 106 2.35 -6.60 5.07
CA ILE A 106 1.01 -5.99 5.04
C ILE A 106 1.07 -4.53 5.52
N ILE A 107 1.74 -4.27 6.65
CA ILE A 107 1.87 -2.90 7.18
C ILE A 107 2.56 -1.98 6.19
N VAL A 108 3.68 -2.39 5.60
CA VAL A 108 4.45 -1.56 4.68
C VAL A 108 3.66 -1.32 3.39
N ASN A 109 3.11 -2.38 2.79
CA ASN A 109 2.46 -2.32 1.50
C ASN A 109 1.12 -1.58 1.57
N GLN A 110 0.28 -1.89 2.56
CA GLN A 110 -1.04 -1.26 2.66
C GLN A 110 -0.97 0.20 3.15
N ARG A 111 0.08 0.61 3.89
CA ARG A 111 0.32 2.04 4.16
C ARG A 111 0.59 2.84 2.90
N TYR A 112 1.33 2.25 1.96
CA TYR A 112 1.57 2.87 0.67
C TYR A 112 0.29 2.96 -0.15
N GLU A 113 -0.51 1.89 -0.19
CA GLU A 113 -1.82 1.89 -0.88
C GLU A 113 -2.80 2.92 -0.28
N ILE A 114 -2.81 3.12 1.05
CA ILE A 114 -3.55 4.22 1.69
C ILE A 114 -3.07 5.58 1.18
N ALA A 115 -1.75 5.79 1.05
CA ALA A 115 -1.23 7.05 0.52
C ALA A 115 -1.63 7.30 -0.94
N LEU A 116 -1.70 6.23 -1.77
CA LEU A 116 -2.23 6.32 -3.13
C LEU A 116 -3.71 6.71 -3.13
N MET A 117 -4.53 6.08 -2.29
CA MET A 117 -5.95 6.40 -2.16
C MET A 117 -6.18 7.84 -1.66
N ASP A 118 -5.38 8.31 -0.71
CA ASP A 118 -5.43 9.70 -0.21
C ASP A 118 -5.08 10.70 -1.32
N GLU A 119 -4.12 10.36 -2.16
CA GLU A 119 -3.75 11.19 -3.31
C GLU A 119 -4.86 11.24 -4.36
N VAL A 120 -5.48 10.10 -4.67
CA VAL A 120 -6.65 10.05 -5.57
C VAL A 120 -7.78 10.92 -5.00
N ALA A 121 -8.11 10.78 -3.72
CA ALA A 121 -9.15 11.59 -3.09
C ALA A 121 -8.89 13.09 -3.25
N ARG A 122 -7.64 13.52 -3.03
CA ARG A 122 -7.21 14.92 -3.21
C ARG A 122 -7.31 15.40 -4.67
N LYS A 123 -7.11 14.52 -5.66
CA LYS A 123 -7.33 14.85 -7.08
C LYS A 123 -8.81 14.98 -7.41
N LEU A 124 -9.66 14.12 -6.86
CA LEU A 124 -11.12 14.16 -7.10
C LEU A 124 -11.80 15.42 -6.51
N ASP A 125 -11.17 16.07 -5.53
CA ASP A 125 -11.66 17.32 -4.94
C ASP A 125 -11.33 18.56 -5.79
N GLN A 126 -10.49 18.41 -6.81
CA GLN A 126 -10.20 19.49 -7.75
C GLN A 126 -11.35 19.66 -8.75
N PRO A 127 -11.64 20.90 -9.18
CA PRO A 127 -12.72 21.16 -10.10
C PRO A 127 -12.46 20.51 -11.47
N PRO A 128 -13.47 19.90 -12.10
CA PRO A 128 -13.33 19.36 -13.45
C PRO A 128 -13.18 20.49 -14.48
N GLY A 129 -12.37 20.22 -15.50
CA GLY A 129 -12.42 20.94 -16.77
C GLY A 129 -13.58 20.45 -17.64
N PHE A 130 -14.01 21.28 -18.59
CA PHE A 130 -15.02 20.88 -19.56
C PHE A 130 -14.62 21.27 -20.97
N ILE A 131 -14.89 20.37 -21.92
CA ILE A 131 -14.68 20.59 -23.35
C ILE A 131 -15.96 20.31 -24.13
N GLY A 132 -16.14 21.02 -25.24
CA GLY A 132 -17.37 20.95 -26.04
C GLY A 132 -18.55 21.71 -25.43
N SER A 133 -19.71 21.57 -26.06
CA SER A 133 -20.95 22.27 -25.69
C SER A 133 -22.18 21.39 -25.91
N GLY A 134 -23.31 21.80 -25.33
CA GLY A 134 -24.58 21.07 -25.47
C GLY A 134 -24.52 19.65 -24.90
N PRO A 135 -25.31 18.70 -25.45
CA PRO A 135 -25.42 17.33 -24.93
C PRO A 135 -24.14 16.49 -25.13
N ALA A 136 -23.21 16.92 -25.98
CA ALA A 136 -21.93 16.24 -26.23
C ALA A 136 -20.78 16.75 -25.33
N ARG A 137 -21.07 17.61 -24.34
CA ARG A 137 -20.08 18.16 -23.42
C ARG A 137 -19.38 17.04 -22.63
N LEU A 138 -18.05 17.06 -22.61
CA LEU A 138 -17.22 16.14 -21.83
C LEU A 138 -16.66 16.85 -20.59
N ALA A 139 -16.56 16.10 -19.50
CA ALA A 139 -15.82 16.48 -18.31
C ALA A 139 -14.43 15.84 -18.35
N ILE A 140 -13.43 16.60 -17.90
CA ILE A 140 -12.05 16.15 -17.69
C ILE A 140 -11.76 16.35 -16.21
N GLN A 141 -11.75 15.26 -15.46
CA GLN A 141 -11.59 15.28 -14.01
C GLN A 141 -10.18 14.82 -13.64
N PRO A 142 -9.39 15.60 -12.87
CA PRO A 142 -8.18 15.10 -12.24
C PRO A 142 -8.50 13.84 -11.41
N ALA A 143 -7.77 12.76 -11.67
CA ALA A 143 -8.12 11.42 -11.19
C ALA A 143 -7.03 10.77 -10.33
N ALA A 144 -5.74 10.98 -10.63
CA ALA A 144 -4.63 10.45 -9.86
C ALA A 144 -3.30 11.14 -10.23
N THR A 145 -2.22 10.73 -9.57
CA THR A 145 -0.83 11.08 -9.93
C THR A 145 -0.04 9.80 -10.16
N GLU A 146 0.63 9.66 -11.31
CA GLU A 146 1.57 8.56 -11.56
C GLU A 146 2.92 8.81 -10.87
N SER A 147 3.77 7.77 -10.86
CA SER A 147 5.16 7.87 -10.38
C SER A 147 5.32 8.17 -8.88
N LEU A 148 4.24 8.05 -8.09
CA LEU A 148 4.28 8.21 -6.63
C LEU A 148 5.19 7.18 -5.94
N ALA A 149 5.34 5.98 -6.50
CA ALA A 149 6.29 4.98 -5.99
C ALA A 149 7.71 5.53 -5.93
N GLN A 150 8.15 6.19 -7.01
CA GLN A 150 9.49 6.77 -7.10
C GLN A 150 9.63 8.02 -6.25
N GLN A 151 8.58 8.86 -6.19
CA GLN A 151 8.56 10.02 -5.31
C GLN A 151 8.68 9.64 -3.83
N PHE A 152 7.95 8.61 -3.41
CA PHE A 152 8.01 8.10 -2.04
C PHE A 152 9.21 7.18 -1.80
N ARG A 153 10.02 6.90 -2.83
CA ARG A 153 11.11 5.89 -2.83
C ARG A 153 10.62 4.57 -2.22
N PHE A 154 9.38 4.23 -2.54
CA PHE A 154 8.69 3.07 -2.01
C PHE A 154 9.26 1.81 -2.65
N SER A 155 9.60 0.85 -1.81
CA SER A 155 9.92 -0.51 -2.21
C SER A 155 8.96 -1.45 -1.49
N ARG A 156 8.38 -2.36 -2.26
CA ARG A 156 7.41 -3.31 -1.74
C ARG A 156 8.09 -4.27 -0.77
N ALA A 157 7.51 -4.45 0.41
CA ALA A 157 7.99 -5.44 1.36
C ALA A 157 7.64 -6.85 0.84
N PRO A 158 8.62 -7.77 0.76
CA PRO A 158 8.38 -9.10 0.22
C PRO A 158 7.56 -9.93 1.22
N ILE A 159 6.48 -10.53 0.73
CA ILE A 159 5.74 -11.56 1.48
C ILE A 159 6.57 -12.86 1.54
N PRO A 160 6.33 -13.72 2.54
CA PRO A 160 6.94 -15.04 2.59
C PRO A 160 6.67 -15.84 1.31
N GLY A 161 7.71 -16.52 0.79
CA GLY A 161 7.60 -17.35 -0.38
C GLY A 161 6.78 -18.63 -0.13
N PRO A 162 6.33 -19.33 -1.18
CA PRO A 162 5.50 -20.53 -1.05
C PRO A 162 6.19 -21.70 -0.34
N LEU A 163 7.53 -21.67 -0.27
CA LEU A 163 8.37 -22.67 0.40
C LEU A 163 8.87 -22.20 1.78
N THR A 164 8.54 -20.98 2.20
CA THR A 164 8.95 -20.48 3.51
C THR A 164 8.27 -21.31 4.61
N PRO A 165 9.03 -21.94 5.52
CA PRO A 165 8.45 -22.69 6.62
C PRO A 165 7.60 -21.80 7.52
N ALA A 166 6.40 -22.26 7.89
CA ALA A 166 5.47 -21.54 8.76
C ALA A 166 6.08 -21.22 10.14
N SER A 167 6.73 -22.22 10.74
CA SER A 167 7.39 -22.14 12.05
C SER A 167 8.55 -23.13 12.10
N PRO A 168 9.59 -22.88 12.90
CA PRO A 168 10.64 -23.86 13.14
C PRO A 168 10.13 -24.99 14.06
N PRO A 169 10.74 -26.20 14.01
CA PRO A 169 10.24 -27.37 14.74
C PRO A 169 10.21 -27.21 16.27
N ASP A 170 11.13 -26.41 16.81
CA ASP A 170 11.28 -26.14 18.25
C ASP A 170 10.34 -25.03 18.76
N ARG A 171 9.65 -24.32 17.85
CA ARG A 171 8.68 -23.28 18.18
C ARG A 171 7.42 -23.44 17.31
N PRO A 172 6.55 -24.41 17.62
CA PRO A 172 5.34 -24.65 16.85
C PRO A 172 4.41 -23.42 16.87
N MET A 173 3.56 -23.32 15.84
CA MET A 173 2.55 -22.27 15.74
C MET A 173 1.62 -22.27 16.96
N SER A 174 1.24 -21.08 17.41
CA SER A 174 0.29 -20.89 18.50
C SER A 174 -1.15 -20.81 17.99
N ALA A 175 -2.12 -20.88 18.92
CA ALA A 175 -3.50 -20.54 18.60
C ALA A 175 -3.63 -19.07 18.13
N ARG A 176 -2.80 -18.16 18.65
CA ARG A 176 -2.78 -16.74 18.25
C ARG A 176 -2.35 -16.56 16.80
N ASP A 177 -1.39 -17.35 16.32
CA ASP A 177 -0.98 -17.38 14.91
C ASP A 177 -2.15 -17.80 14.01
N VAL A 178 -2.90 -18.83 14.42
CA VAL A 178 -4.10 -19.29 13.71
C VAL A 178 -5.19 -18.22 13.72
N GLN A 179 -5.43 -17.56 14.85
CA GLN A 179 -6.42 -16.49 14.94
C GLN A 179 -6.11 -15.34 13.98
N PHE A 180 -4.86 -14.88 13.93
CA PHE A 180 -4.43 -13.85 12.99
C PHE A 180 -4.64 -14.31 11.54
N ALA A 181 -4.18 -15.50 11.18
CA ALA A 181 -4.31 -16.02 9.83
C ALA A 181 -5.79 -16.18 9.40
N LYS A 182 -6.67 -16.68 10.29
CA LYS A 182 -8.12 -16.79 10.03
C LYS A 182 -8.75 -15.39 9.87
N ALA A 183 -8.51 -14.48 10.81
CA ALA A 183 -9.08 -13.13 10.78
C ALA A 183 -8.64 -12.36 9.53
N MET A 184 -7.35 -12.38 9.23
CA MET A 184 -6.80 -11.66 8.09
C MET A 184 -7.21 -12.30 6.75
N THR A 185 -7.42 -13.62 6.71
CA THR A 185 -8.01 -14.29 5.52
C THR A 185 -9.43 -13.78 5.25
N ILE A 186 -10.27 -13.64 6.28
CA ILE A 186 -11.63 -13.09 6.15
C ILE A 186 -11.57 -11.64 5.65
N HIS A 187 -10.72 -10.84 6.28
CA HIS A 187 -10.53 -9.44 5.92
C HIS A 187 -10.04 -9.29 4.47
N HIS A 188 -9.00 -10.02 4.05
CA HIS A 188 -8.50 -9.93 2.67
C HIS A 188 -9.53 -10.40 1.64
N GLN A 189 -10.34 -11.40 1.95
CA GLN A 189 -11.41 -11.83 1.05
C GLN A 189 -12.40 -10.70 0.76
N ALA A 190 -12.73 -9.89 1.78
CA ALA A 190 -13.60 -8.73 1.59
C ALA A 190 -12.97 -7.66 0.70
N ALA A 191 -11.66 -7.39 0.83
CA ALA A 191 -10.96 -6.51 -0.11
C ALA A 191 -11.02 -7.02 -1.56
N LEU A 192 -10.85 -8.33 -1.78
CA LEU A 192 -11.01 -8.90 -3.12
C LEU A 192 -12.41 -8.65 -3.67
N ASP A 193 -13.44 -8.77 -2.83
CA ASP A 193 -14.84 -8.59 -3.24
C ASP A 193 -15.16 -7.10 -3.53
N MET A 194 -14.67 -6.19 -2.70
CA MET A 194 -14.76 -4.74 -2.92
C MET A 194 -14.05 -4.32 -4.21
N ALA A 195 -12.83 -4.83 -4.45
CA ALA A 195 -12.07 -4.53 -5.65
C ALA A 195 -12.79 -5.02 -6.92
N ARG A 196 -13.39 -6.22 -6.89
CA ARG A 196 -14.22 -6.75 -7.98
C ARG A 196 -15.49 -5.94 -8.18
N ALA A 197 -16.17 -5.56 -7.10
CA ALA A 197 -17.39 -4.77 -7.17
C ALA A 197 -17.13 -3.41 -7.82
N TYR A 198 -16.05 -2.74 -7.47
CA TYR A 198 -15.64 -1.49 -8.11
C TYR A 198 -15.35 -1.69 -9.60
N GLN A 199 -14.57 -2.71 -9.97
CA GLN A 199 -14.27 -3.02 -11.38
C GLN A 199 -15.52 -3.34 -12.21
N ALA A 200 -16.59 -3.83 -11.57
CA ALA A 200 -17.85 -4.15 -12.22
C ALA A 200 -18.82 -2.96 -12.32
N ASP A 201 -18.58 -1.87 -11.59
CA ASP A 201 -19.44 -0.68 -11.63
C ASP A 201 -19.23 0.08 -12.94
N PRO A 202 -20.26 0.28 -13.79
CA PRO A 202 -20.12 1.05 -15.04
C PRO A 202 -19.72 2.53 -14.82
N ASN A 203 -19.86 3.04 -13.59
CA ASN A 203 -19.43 4.38 -13.20
C ASN A 203 -17.99 4.42 -12.68
N ALA A 204 -17.36 3.29 -12.36
CA ALA A 204 -15.95 3.22 -11.98
C ALA A 204 -15.05 3.46 -13.21
N ARG A 205 -14.75 4.73 -13.48
CA ARG A 205 -14.01 5.15 -14.68
C ARG A 205 -12.59 5.62 -14.39
N ASN A 206 -12.16 5.59 -13.13
CA ASN A 206 -10.78 5.94 -12.75
C ASN A 206 -9.83 4.78 -13.06
N SER A 207 -9.04 4.93 -14.13
CA SER A 207 -8.10 3.89 -14.56
C SER A 207 -7.01 3.59 -13.53
N PHE A 208 -6.61 4.57 -12.72
CA PHE A 208 -5.63 4.37 -11.66
C PHE A 208 -6.17 3.45 -10.57
N LEU A 209 -7.41 3.69 -10.11
CA LEU A 209 -8.07 2.80 -9.16
C LEU A 209 -8.31 1.41 -9.76
N GLY A 210 -8.64 1.34 -11.06
CA GLY A 210 -8.72 0.08 -11.78
C GLY A 210 -7.41 -0.72 -11.76
N LEU A 211 -6.26 -0.07 -11.92
CA LEU A 211 -4.95 -0.73 -11.85
C LEU A 211 -4.57 -1.11 -10.42
N LEU A 212 -4.79 -0.21 -9.45
CA LEU A 212 -4.60 -0.52 -8.03
C LEU A 212 -5.39 -1.77 -7.61
N ASN A 213 -6.60 -1.94 -8.14
CA ASN A 213 -7.41 -3.13 -7.86
C ASN A 213 -6.81 -4.42 -8.43
N VAL A 214 -6.10 -4.36 -9.57
CA VAL A 214 -5.38 -5.53 -10.10
C VAL A 214 -4.26 -5.93 -9.15
N ASP A 215 -3.54 -4.96 -8.58
CA ASP A 215 -2.48 -5.21 -7.60
C ASP A 215 -3.07 -5.80 -6.31
N ILE A 216 -4.10 -5.16 -5.73
CA ILE A 216 -4.81 -5.67 -4.54
C ILE A 216 -5.30 -7.10 -4.76
N LEU A 217 -5.93 -7.38 -5.91
CA LEU A 217 -6.43 -8.71 -6.22
C LEU A 217 -5.30 -9.74 -6.30
N THR A 218 -4.17 -9.37 -6.89
CA THR A 218 -3.01 -10.25 -7.07
C THR A 218 -2.34 -10.54 -5.74
N ASP A 219 -2.02 -9.48 -4.99
CA ASP A 219 -1.24 -9.58 -3.75
C ASP A 219 -2.05 -10.26 -2.65
N GLN A 220 -3.27 -9.78 -2.39
CA GLN A 220 -4.07 -10.32 -1.29
C GLN A 220 -4.52 -11.77 -1.56
N SER A 221 -4.66 -12.19 -2.83
CA SER A 221 -4.89 -13.59 -3.16
C SER A 221 -3.69 -14.48 -2.80
N GLN A 222 -2.46 -13.99 -3.01
CA GLN A 222 -1.24 -14.71 -2.62
C GLN A 222 -1.10 -14.78 -1.10
N GLU A 223 -1.42 -13.69 -0.39
CA GLU A 223 -1.40 -13.62 1.06
C GLU A 223 -2.44 -14.58 1.68
N ILE A 224 -3.67 -14.64 1.15
CA ILE A 224 -4.69 -15.63 1.53
C ILE A 224 -4.17 -17.05 1.34
N ALA A 225 -3.58 -17.36 0.18
CA ALA A 225 -3.05 -18.68 -0.10
C ALA A 225 -1.92 -19.05 0.87
N PHE A 226 -1.06 -18.10 1.19
CA PHE A 226 0.01 -18.27 2.18
C PHE A 226 -0.54 -18.51 3.59
N MET A 227 -1.52 -17.71 4.05
CA MET A 227 -2.14 -17.87 5.38
C MET A 227 -2.84 -19.22 5.52
N ARG A 228 -3.62 -19.64 4.50
CA ARG A 228 -4.30 -20.95 4.48
C ARG A 228 -3.32 -22.11 4.59
N ARG A 229 -2.24 -22.08 3.82
CA ARG A 229 -1.16 -23.07 3.90
C ARG A 229 -0.51 -23.08 5.29
N THR A 230 -0.22 -21.89 5.81
CA THR A 230 0.48 -21.72 7.08
C THR A 230 -0.31 -22.31 8.24
N MET A 231 -1.63 -22.11 8.28
CA MET A 231 -2.49 -22.74 9.30
C MET A 231 -2.41 -24.26 9.32
N GLY A 232 -2.09 -24.92 8.21
CA GLY A 232 -1.91 -26.37 8.16
C GLY A 232 -0.68 -26.90 8.93
N ALA A 233 0.24 -26.02 9.33
CA ALA A 233 1.37 -26.37 10.19
C ALA A 233 1.04 -26.26 11.69
N TYR A 234 -0.18 -25.85 12.04
CA TYR A 234 -0.63 -25.82 13.43
C TYR A 234 -0.81 -27.25 13.97
N PRO A 235 -0.23 -27.61 15.13
CA PRO A 235 -0.34 -28.97 15.66
C PRO A 235 -1.70 -29.30 16.27
N GLY A 236 -2.56 -28.30 16.50
CA GLY A 236 -3.90 -28.46 17.03
C GLY A 236 -4.99 -28.44 15.95
N ASP A 237 -6.25 -28.47 16.39
CA ASP A 237 -7.40 -28.31 15.50
C ASP A 237 -7.61 -26.83 15.13
N VAL A 238 -7.38 -26.49 13.85
CA VAL A 238 -7.56 -25.15 13.30
C VAL A 238 -9.02 -24.68 13.39
N GLU A 239 -9.98 -25.59 13.26
CA GLU A 239 -11.41 -25.26 13.29
C GLU A 239 -11.86 -24.87 14.71
N ALA A 240 -11.31 -25.54 15.72
CA ALA A 240 -11.59 -25.25 17.12
C ALA A 240 -11.05 -23.90 17.62
N VAL A 241 -10.15 -23.23 16.87
CA VAL A 241 -9.61 -21.92 17.26
C VAL A 241 -10.62 -20.81 16.89
N PRO A 242 -11.23 -20.12 17.88
CA PRO A 242 -12.21 -19.07 17.60
C PRO A 242 -11.52 -17.77 17.18
N VAL A 243 -12.17 -17.01 16.30
CA VAL A 243 -11.78 -15.63 15.95
C VAL A 243 -12.82 -14.68 16.57
N PRO A 244 -12.50 -13.98 17.67
CA PRO A 244 -13.36 -12.93 18.20
C PRO A 244 -13.62 -11.84 17.17
N ALA A 245 -14.85 -11.32 17.10
CA ALA A 245 -15.19 -10.23 16.18
C ALA A 245 -14.32 -8.98 16.41
N SER A 246 -13.89 -8.76 17.66
CA SER A 246 -12.99 -7.65 18.03
C SER A 246 -11.61 -7.72 17.40
N MET A 247 -11.24 -8.84 16.76
CA MET A 247 -9.98 -8.97 16.02
C MET A 247 -10.07 -8.51 14.57
N ILE A 248 -11.26 -8.24 14.05
CA ILE A 248 -11.48 -7.82 12.67
C ILE A 248 -11.85 -6.35 12.73
N HIS A 249 -10.99 -5.50 12.18
CA HIS A 249 -11.15 -4.04 12.16
C HIS A 249 -11.37 -3.54 10.74
N GLY A 250 -11.93 -2.35 10.56
CA GLY A 250 -12.03 -1.71 9.25
C GLY A 250 -13.09 -2.32 8.34
N MET A 251 -13.95 -3.17 8.89
CA MET A 251 -15.07 -3.82 8.18
C MET A 251 -16.41 -3.12 8.45
N GLU A 252 -16.43 -2.09 9.31
CA GLU A 252 -17.64 -1.39 9.72
C GLU A 252 -18.30 -0.64 8.56
N GLY A 253 -19.63 -0.76 8.44
CA GLY A 253 -20.40 -0.05 7.41
C GLY A 253 -20.20 -0.57 5.99
N MET A 254 -19.39 -1.60 5.79
CA MET A 254 -19.30 -2.29 4.51
C MET A 254 -20.52 -3.19 4.33
N SER A 255 -21.23 -3.01 3.22
CA SER A 255 -22.32 -3.91 2.86
C SER A 255 -21.71 -5.28 2.59
N HIS A 256 -21.84 -6.20 3.53
CA HIS A 256 -21.56 -7.61 3.31
C HIS A 256 -22.52 -8.09 2.22
N GLY A 257 -22.05 -8.15 0.97
CA GLY A 257 -22.74 -8.87 -0.10
C GLY A 257 -23.00 -10.29 0.39
N GLY A 258 -24.28 -10.62 0.58
CA GLY A 258 -24.71 -11.72 1.44
C GLY A 258 -24.00 -13.05 1.18
N HIS A 259 -23.20 -13.48 2.16
CA HIS A 259 -22.92 -14.90 2.33
C HIS A 259 -24.16 -15.56 2.91
N GLY A 260 -25.00 -16.09 2.02
CA GLY A 260 -26.11 -16.96 2.38
C GLY A 260 -25.60 -18.26 2.98
N HIS A 261 -25.38 -18.28 4.30
CA HIS A 261 -25.45 -19.51 5.06
C HIS A 261 -26.93 -19.82 5.34
N GLN A 262 -27.48 -20.77 4.60
CA GLN A 262 -28.71 -21.45 5.00
C GLN A 262 -28.42 -22.25 6.28
N GLY A 263 -29.05 -21.85 7.39
CA GLY A 263 -28.97 -22.60 8.63
C GLY A 263 -29.69 -21.93 9.80
N GLY A 264 -30.93 -22.37 10.07
CA GLY A 264 -31.54 -22.28 11.39
C GLY A 264 -32.44 -21.07 11.65
N ALA A 265 -33.75 -21.31 11.60
CA ALA A 265 -34.76 -20.37 12.08
C ALA A 265 -34.62 -20.15 13.60
N ALA A 266 -34.49 -18.88 14.01
CA ALA A 266 -34.81 -18.43 15.35
C ALA A 266 -35.56 -17.08 15.26
N GLN A 267 -36.73 -17.03 15.90
CA GLN A 267 -37.67 -15.90 15.90
C GLN A 267 -37.14 -14.69 16.70
N PRO A 268 -37.68 -13.48 16.47
CA PRO A 268 -37.11 -12.24 17.02
C PRO A 268 -37.60 -12.00 18.45
N ALA A 269 -36.68 -11.65 19.35
CA ALA A 269 -37.02 -11.07 20.64
C ALA A 269 -36.84 -9.54 20.58
N SER A 270 -37.91 -8.87 20.98
CA SER A 270 -38.17 -7.45 21.19
C SER A 270 -37.00 -6.58 21.65
N ALA A 271 -36.93 -5.39 21.06
CA ALA A 271 -36.16 -4.24 21.52
C ALA A 271 -36.74 -3.63 22.80
N ASP A 272 -35.86 -3.02 23.62
CA ASP A 272 -36.20 -1.78 24.34
C ASP A 272 -34.94 -0.87 24.46
N PRO A 273 -35.09 0.47 24.36
CA PRO A 273 -33.99 1.44 24.26
C PRO A 273 -33.70 2.19 25.58
N HIS A 274 -32.80 3.19 25.51
CA HIS A 274 -32.30 4.12 26.56
C HIS A 274 -30.99 3.66 27.24
N ALA A 275 -29.94 4.47 27.43
CA ALA A 275 -29.69 5.91 27.31
C ALA A 275 -28.19 6.08 26.94
N GLY A 276 -27.79 7.00 26.04
CA GLY A 276 -27.65 8.42 26.38
C GLY A 276 -26.26 8.71 26.95
N HIS A 277 -25.28 8.99 26.09
CA HIS A 277 -24.15 9.86 26.45
C HIS A 277 -23.80 10.76 25.27
N ALA A 278 -24.19 12.03 25.42
CA ALA A 278 -23.72 13.15 24.64
C ALA A 278 -22.46 13.74 25.29
N GLY A 279 -21.56 14.25 24.45
CA GLY A 279 -20.65 15.35 24.77
C GLY A 279 -19.20 14.97 25.06
N GLY A 280 -18.30 15.29 24.12
CA GLY A 280 -16.87 15.24 24.39
C GLY A 280 -15.95 15.41 23.19
N SER A 281 -15.88 16.65 22.66
CA SER A 281 -14.72 17.24 21.97
C SER A 281 -14.04 16.50 20.81
N ASN A 282 -14.29 17.01 19.61
CA ASN A 282 -13.42 16.94 18.45
C ASN A 282 -12.06 17.59 18.77
N ALA A 283 -11.05 16.78 19.11
CA ALA A 283 -9.66 17.20 19.21
C ALA A 283 -8.93 16.68 17.98
N GLY A 284 -8.40 17.60 17.17
CA GLY A 284 -7.79 17.32 15.88
C GLY A 284 -6.68 16.29 15.95
N HIS A 285 -6.83 15.23 15.18
CA HIS A 285 -5.70 14.40 14.80
C HIS A 285 -4.89 15.17 13.76
N GLY A 286 -3.80 15.77 14.23
CA GLY A 286 -2.80 16.41 13.40
C GLY A 286 -2.34 15.46 12.30
N ALA A 287 -2.22 16.01 11.09
CA ALA A 287 -1.57 15.35 9.98
C ALA A 287 -0.22 14.80 10.45
N VAL A 288 -0.05 13.49 10.33
CA VAL A 288 1.26 12.85 10.47
C VAL A 288 2.13 13.40 9.33
N PRO A 289 3.29 14.04 9.60
CA PRO A 289 4.11 14.57 8.53
C PRO A 289 4.63 13.43 7.67
N VAL A 290 4.41 13.54 6.36
CA VAL A 290 5.13 12.76 5.35
C VAL A 290 6.61 13.18 5.43
N PRO A 291 7.58 12.26 5.54
CA PRO A 291 8.98 12.64 5.54
C PRO A 291 9.36 13.26 4.17
N ALA A 292 10.01 14.41 4.20
CA ALA A 292 10.55 15.06 3.01
C ALA A 292 11.69 14.20 2.39
N PRO A 293 11.88 14.22 1.07
CA PRO A 293 12.98 13.51 0.44
C PRO A 293 14.33 14.07 0.91
N ALA A 294 15.28 13.18 1.20
CA ALA A 294 16.64 13.54 1.57
C ALA A 294 17.35 14.27 0.42
N ASP A 295 17.97 15.41 0.75
CA ASP A 295 18.75 16.26 -0.15
C ASP A 295 20.05 15.55 -0.59
N PRO A 296 20.30 15.31 -1.90
CA PRO A 296 21.46 14.54 -2.36
C PRO A 296 22.79 15.32 -2.38
N HIS A 297 22.86 16.52 -1.81
CA HIS A 297 24.07 17.37 -1.85
C HIS A 297 24.73 17.65 -0.48
N ALA A 298 24.52 16.82 0.54
CA ALA A 298 25.37 16.82 1.74
C ALA A 298 26.66 16.01 1.49
N GLY A 299 27.65 16.65 0.85
CA GLY A 299 28.93 16.07 0.49
C GLY A 299 29.83 15.67 1.66
N HIS A 300 30.66 14.66 1.38
CA HIS A 300 31.70 14.06 2.20
C HIS A 300 32.68 15.05 2.87
N ALA A 301 33.04 14.77 4.12
CA ALA A 301 34.31 15.18 4.73
C ALA A 301 35.25 13.96 4.84
N PRO A 302 36.54 14.07 4.47
CA PRO A 302 37.44 12.92 4.45
C PRO A 302 37.91 12.53 5.86
N ARG A 303 37.87 11.23 6.16
CA ARG A 303 38.49 10.63 7.36
C ARG A 303 40.01 10.57 7.20
N ALA A 304 40.73 11.22 8.11
CA ALA A 304 42.18 11.05 8.26
C ALA A 304 42.48 9.72 8.95
N GLY A 305 43.47 9.00 8.41
CA GLY A 305 43.82 7.63 8.78
C GLY A 305 44.57 7.50 10.11
N GLU A 306 44.39 6.34 10.73
CA GLU A 306 45.18 5.86 11.86
C GLU A 306 46.40 5.11 11.33
N GLY A 307 47.59 5.55 11.74
CA GLY A 307 48.87 4.92 11.47
C GLY A 307 49.79 5.04 12.68
N ALA A 308 50.14 3.87 13.20
CA ALA A 308 51.13 3.51 14.23
C ALA A 308 52.24 4.51 14.60
N GLY A 309 52.63 4.50 15.89
CA GLY A 309 54.04 4.44 16.26
C GLY A 309 54.55 5.36 17.38
N HIS A 310 55.08 4.70 18.41
CA HIS A 310 56.23 5.06 19.26
C HIS A 310 56.09 5.94 20.53
N ALA A 311 56.60 5.32 21.60
CA ALA A 311 56.90 5.83 22.92
C ALA A 311 58.13 6.75 22.97
N GLY A 312 58.18 7.66 23.95
CA GLY A 312 59.37 8.46 24.26
C GLY A 312 59.19 9.46 25.42
N HIS A 313 59.70 9.07 26.59
CA HIS A 313 60.20 9.77 27.79
C HIS A 313 60.16 11.31 27.99
N GLY A 314 60.01 11.71 29.28
CA GLY A 314 60.66 12.87 29.94
C GLY A 314 59.70 13.91 30.55
N ALA A 315 59.48 13.96 31.87
CA ALA A 315 60.17 14.80 32.89
C ALA A 315 60.10 16.32 32.60
N ALA A 316 59.91 17.26 33.54
CA ALA A 316 59.57 17.34 34.95
C ALA A 316 59.39 18.83 35.31
N SER A 317 58.57 19.13 36.34
CA SER A 317 58.67 20.31 37.25
C SER A 317 58.46 21.72 36.64
N SER A 318 57.98 22.78 37.31
CA SER A 318 57.99 23.14 38.72
C SER A 318 57.08 24.37 38.97
N GLY A 319 56.41 24.38 40.14
CA GLY A 319 56.29 25.52 41.05
C GLY A 319 55.43 26.74 40.65
N ARG A 320 54.78 27.50 41.54
CA ARG A 320 54.67 27.49 43.00
C ARG A 320 53.54 28.47 43.36
N ARG A 321 52.66 28.11 44.30
CA ARG A 321 51.75 29.01 45.05
C ARG A 321 52.56 29.88 46.03
N PRO A 322 52.08 31.02 46.60
CA PRO A 322 50.84 31.10 47.39
C PRO A 322 50.04 32.45 47.37
N ALA A 323 48.86 32.42 48.00
CA ALA A 323 47.95 33.54 48.32
C ALA A 323 48.39 34.28 49.63
N PRO A 324 47.61 35.16 50.33
CA PRO A 324 46.30 35.81 50.05
C PRO A 324 46.11 37.30 50.54
N ARG A 325 44.92 37.87 50.18
CA ARG A 325 43.98 38.75 50.96
C ARG A 325 44.16 40.29 51.15
N ARG A 326 43.04 40.98 50.81
CA ARG A 326 42.37 42.21 51.37
C ARG A 326 43.07 43.57 51.10
N ARG A 327 42.42 44.72 50.79
CA ARG A 327 41.15 45.39 51.17
C ARG A 327 40.72 46.41 50.06
N ALA A 328 39.45 46.84 50.07
CA ALA A 328 38.80 47.89 49.25
C ALA A 328 39.16 49.35 49.72
N PRO A 329 38.62 50.52 49.23
CA PRO A 329 37.18 50.80 48.94
C PRO A 329 36.82 51.89 47.86
N GLU A 330 35.50 52.22 47.81
CA GLU A 330 34.81 53.45 47.29
C GLU A 330 34.66 53.61 45.76
N GLY A 331 33.56 54.08 45.15
CA GLY A 331 32.20 54.59 45.48
C GLY A 331 31.40 54.57 44.16
N GLY A 332 30.10 54.84 43.98
CA GLY A 332 29.00 55.42 44.74
C GLY A 332 27.76 55.42 43.82
N GLY A 333 26.61 55.91 44.31
CA GLY A 333 25.45 56.27 43.49
C GLY A 333 24.14 55.59 43.88
N ALA A 334 23.35 56.26 44.72
CA ALA A 334 22.01 55.89 45.13
C ALA A 334 20.93 56.64 44.33
N HIS A 335 19.75 56.04 44.12
CA HIS A 335 18.49 56.77 43.93
C HIS A 335 17.29 55.96 44.49
N HIS A 336 16.55 56.64 45.37
CA HIS A 336 15.18 56.53 45.93
C HIS A 336 14.10 55.80 45.09
N ALA A 337 12.93 55.35 45.55
CA ALA A 337 12.11 55.29 46.79
C ALA A 337 11.03 54.19 46.50
N HIS A 338 10.19 53.63 47.38
CA HIS A 338 9.55 53.98 48.65
C HIS A 338 9.28 52.68 49.43
#